data_AF-A0A0S7EUT4-F1
#
_entry.id   AF-A0A0S7EUT4-F1
#
_cell.length_a   1.000
_cell.length_b   1.000
_cell.length_c   1.000
_cell.angle_alpha   90.00
_cell.angle_beta   90.00
_cell.angle_gamma   90.00
#
_symmetry.space_group_name_H-M   'P 1'
#
loop_
_entity.id
_entity.type
_entity.pdbx_description
1 polymer ?
#
loop_
_entity_poly.entity_id
_entity_poly.type
_entity_poly.pdbx_seq_one_letter_code
_entity_poly.pdbx_strand_id
1 'polypeptide(L)'
;GSGGGGGGATSPASAASDTESGVFSVESEVCAEHDSELDWFCATEQKLICSLCANAGPCREHGVAPLARRVGVVRNQLVDVCEKIQLQALDIEKFIQQTLTAKEQKLQASA
;
A
#
# COMPACT_ATOMS: atom_id res chain seq x y z
N GLY A 1 57.72 1.13 30.32
CA GLY A 1 56.93 1.68 31.44
C GLY A 1 55.57 2.06 30.90
N SER A 2 54.53 1.49 31.50
CA SER A 2 53.13 1.45 31.07
C SER A 2 52.45 2.81 30.91
N GLY A 3 51.51 2.87 29.97
CA GLY A 3 50.41 3.84 29.86
C GLY A 3 49.62 3.50 28.59
N GLY A 4 48.30 3.37 28.54
CA GLY A 4 47.23 3.53 29.51
C GLY A 4 45.94 3.88 28.74
N GLY A 5 44.83 3.18 29.01
CA GLY A 5 43.46 3.52 28.57
C GLY A 5 43.11 3.07 27.14
N GLY A 6 41.94 2.54 26.82
CA GLY A 6 40.67 2.39 27.54
C GLY A 6 39.59 2.26 26.45
N GLY A 7 39.19 1.05 26.09
CA GLY A 7 38.17 0.80 25.07
C GLY A 7 36.82 0.56 25.72
N GLY A 8 36.02 1.62 25.85
CA GLY A 8 34.67 1.56 26.41
C GLY A 8 33.69 2.38 25.57
N ALA A 9 32.61 1.69 25.16
CA ALA A 9 31.38 2.18 24.54
C ALA A 9 31.56 2.76 23.11
N THR A 10 30.62 2.64 22.17
CA THR A 10 29.16 2.75 22.28
C THR A 10 28.48 2.05 21.10
N SER A 11 27.46 1.25 21.36
CA SER A 11 26.38 1.07 20.37
C SER A 11 25.65 2.40 20.15
N PRO A 12 25.10 2.60 18.95
CA PRO A 12 23.69 3.01 18.84
C PRO A 12 23.00 2.13 17.77
N ALA A 13 21.91 1.42 18.01
CA ALA A 13 20.57 1.85 18.41
C ALA A 13 20.00 2.98 17.52
N SER A 14 19.10 2.55 16.64
CA SER A 14 17.93 3.31 16.14
C SER A 14 18.17 4.43 15.13
N ALA A 15 17.81 4.14 13.88
CA ALA A 15 17.20 5.12 12.98
C ALA A 15 15.99 4.46 12.30
N ALA A 16 14.94 4.21 13.08
CA ALA A 16 13.60 4.14 12.51
C ALA A 16 13.28 5.57 12.08
N SER A 17 13.49 5.86 10.79
CA SER A 17 13.11 7.13 10.22
C SER A 17 11.65 7.01 9.81
N ASP A 18 10.79 7.65 10.60
CA ASP A 18 9.43 8.02 10.21
C ASP A 18 9.49 8.86 8.93
N THR A 19 9.34 8.22 7.78
CA THR A 19 9.10 8.90 6.51
C THR A 19 7.59 9.08 6.33
N GLU A 20 7.04 10.08 7.01
CA GLU A 20 5.89 10.80 6.46
C GLU A 20 6.43 11.64 5.28
N SER A 21 6.33 11.11 4.07
CA SER A 21 6.67 11.86 2.86
C SER A 21 5.51 11.74 1.89
N GLY A 22 4.56 12.65 2.09
CA GLY A 22 3.50 12.99 1.14
C GLY A 22 4.05 13.74 -0.07
N VAL A 23 5.00 13.13 -0.76
CA VAL A 23 5.39 13.43 -2.15
C VAL A 23 5.96 12.12 -2.69
N PHE A 24 5.22 11.47 -3.58
CA PHE A 24 5.73 10.31 -4.29
C PHE A 24 6.81 10.82 -5.24
N SER A 25 8.06 10.92 -4.77
CA SER A 25 9.20 10.96 -5.67
C SER A 25 9.14 9.68 -6.47
N VAL A 26 8.63 9.76 -7.71
CA VAL A 26 8.74 8.70 -8.69
C VAL A 26 10.19 8.73 -9.17
N GLU A 27 11.09 8.23 -8.33
CA GLU A 27 12.38 7.81 -8.82
C GLU A 27 12.09 6.50 -9.55
N SER A 28 12.21 6.52 -10.89
CA SER A 28 12.09 5.30 -11.67
C SER A 28 13.17 4.35 -11.22
N GLU A 29 12.80 3.35 -10.42
CA GLU A 29 13.74 2.34 -9.97
C GLU A 29 14.27 1.59 -11.20
N VAL A 30 15.60 1.42 -11.24
CA VAL A 30 16.30 0.68 -12.28
C VAL A 30 16.78 -0.66 -11.73
N CYS A 31 16.78 -1.68 -12.57
CA CYS A 31 17.31 -2.99 -12.22
C CYS A 31 18.82 -2.92 -12.03
N ALA A 32 19.32 -3.28 -10.85
CA ALA A 32 20.76 -3.28 -10.55
C ALA A 32 21.59 -4.16 -11.49
N GLU A 33 21.01 -5.25 -12.01
CA GLU A 33 21.72 -6.21 -12.88
C GLU A 33 21.72 -5.79 -14.36
N HIS A 34 20.73 -5.02 -14.79
CA HIS A 34 20.46 -4.77 -16.22
C HIS A 34 20.38 -3.29 -16.59
N ASP A 35 20.49 -2.39 -15.60
CA ASP A 35 20.38 -0.93 -15.76
C ASP A 35 19.18 -0.50 -16.60
N SER A 36 18.06 -1.21 -16.42
CA SER A 36 16.83 -1.06 -17.18
C SER A 36 15.68 -0.74 -16.23
N GLU A 37 14.71 0.05 -16.68
CA GLU A 37 13.54 0.45 -15.89
C GLU A 37 12.77 -0.76 -15.33
N LEU A 38 12.22 -0.63 -14.12
CA LEU A 38 11.38 -1.64 -13.49
C LEU A 38 9.90 -1.50 -13.89
N ASP A 39 9.61 -1.72 -15.16
CA ASP A 39 8.30 -1.54 -15.81
C ASP A 39 7.42 -2.81 -15.83
N TRP A 40 7.90 -3.91 -15.23
CA TRP A 40 7.19 -5.19 -15.13
C TRP A 40 6.97 -5.60 -13.67
N PHE A 41 5.96 -6.43 -13.44
CA PHE A 41 5.65 -6.97 -12.12
C PHE A 41 5.56 -8.49 -12.14
N CYS A 42 6.27 -9.13 -11.22
CA CYS A 42 6.22 -10.58 -11.02
C CYS A 42 5.19 -10.95 -9.94
N ALA A 43 4.14 -11.71 -10.28
CA ALA A 43 3.16 -12.17 -9.29
C ALA A 43 3.74 -13.12 -8.25
N THR A 44 4.63 -14.02 -8.68
CA THR A 44 5.20 -15.07 -7.82
C THR A 44 6.06 -14.46 -6.72
N GLU A 45 6.89 -13.49 -7.09
CA GLU A 45 7.86 -12.84 -6.21
C GLU A 45 7.33 -11.55 -5.57
N GLN A 46 6.14 -11.10 -5.99
CA GLN A 46 5.51 -9.84 -5.60
C GLN A 46 6.44 -8.61 -5.66
N LYS A 47 7.20 -8.49 -6.75
CA LYS A 47 8.18 -7.40 -6.92
C LYS A 47 8.17 -6.81 -8.33
N LEU A 48 8.67 -5.57 -8.43
CA LEU A 48 8.96 -4.93 -9.70
C LEU A 48 10.25 -5.51 -10.30
N ILE A 49 10.24 -5.73 -11.61
CA ILE A 49 11.34 -6.28 -12.38
C ILE A 49 11.44 -5.52 -13.71
N CYS A 50 12.61 -5.57 -14.36
CA CYS A 50 12.74 -5.05 -15.72
C CYS A 50 12.32 -6.09 -16.77
N SER A 51 12.17 -5.64 -18.02
CA SER A 51 11.85 -6.50 -19.17
C SER A 51 12.84 -7.66 -19.36
N LEU A 52 14.12 -7.49 -19.06
CA LEU A 52 15.14 -8.54 -19.20
C LEU A 52 14.94 -9.65 -18.15
N CYS A 53 14.67 -9.29 -16.90
CA CYS A 53 14.31 -10.24 -15.84
C CYS A 53 13.05 -11.05 -16.19
N ALA A 54 12.09 -10.43 -16.88
CA ALA A 54 10.83 -11.05 -17.29
C ALA A 54 10.98 -12.00 -18.50
N ASN A 55 11.84 -11.69 -19.46
CA ASN A 55 11.92 -12.45 -20.73
C ASN A 55 13.08 -13.45 -20.79
N ALA A 56 14.21 -13.13 -20.17
CA ALA A 56 15.44 -13.93 -20.27
C ALA A 56 16.05 -14.26 -18.90
N GLY A 57 15.59 -13.59 -17.84
CA GLY A 57 16.11 -13.75 -16.50
C GLY A 57 15.32 -14.75 -15.63
N PRO A 58 15.47 -14.65 -14.30
CA PRO A 58 14.96 -15.65 -13.36
C PRO A 58 13.43 -15.71 -13.31
N CYS A 59 12.71 -14.69 -13.80
CA CYS A 59 11.25 -14.61 -13.76
C CYS A 59 10.58 -15.07 -15.07
N ARG A 60 11.31 -15.69 -16.00
CA ARG A 60 10.78 -16.10 -17.31
C ARG A 60 9.58 -17.04 -17.24
N GLU A 61 9.60 -17.96 -16.27
CA GLU A 61 8.53 -18.95 -16.07
C GLU A 61 7.51 -18.50 -15.00
N HIS A 62 7.62 -17.26 -14.51
CA HIS A 62 6.70 -16.69 -13.51
C HIS A 62 5.51 -15.98 -14.16
N GLY A 63 4.46 -15.76 -13.36
CA GLY A 63 3.31 -14.94 -13.75
C GLY A 63 3.65 -13.44 -13.81
N VAL A 64 4.37 -13.02 -14.85
CA VAL A 64 4.77 -11.62 -15.07
C VAL A 64 3.74 -10.87 -15.90
N ALA A 65 3.58 -9.57 -15.62
CA ALA A 65 2.74 -8.68 -16.42
C ALA A 65 3.33 -7.26 -16.42
N PRO A 66 3.05 -6.44 -17.44
CA PRO A 66 3.43 -5.03 -17.42
C PRO A 66 2.82 -4.32 -16.21
N LEU A 67 3.61 -3.48 -15.54
CA LEU A 67 3.19 -2.77 -14.32
C LEU A 67 1.94 -1.92 -14.57
N ALA A 68 1.90 -1.19 -15.69
CA ALA A 68 0.76 -0.35 -16.07
C ALA A 68 -0.57 -1.13 -16.09
N ARG A 69 -0.57 -2.39 -16.55
CA ARG A 69 -1.76 -3.25 -16.55
C ARG A 69 -2.22 -3.57 -15.13
N ARG A 70 -1.28 -3.94 -14.25
CA ARG A 70 -1.58 -4.24 -12.84
C ARG A 70 -2.12 -3.00 -12.11
N VAL A 71 -1.50 -1.84 -12.31
CA VAL A 71 -1.95 -0.56 -11.74
C VAL A 71 -3.40 -0.26 -12.15
N GLY A 72 -3.74 -0.45 -13.44
CA GLY A 72 -5.11 -0.28 -13.91
C GLY A 72 -6.11 -1.19 -13.20
N VAL A 73 -5.78 -2.48 -13.04
CA VAL A 73 -6.63 -3.45 -12.34
C VAL A 73 -6.80 -3.08 -10.86
N VAL A 74 -5.70 -2.79 -10.16
CA VAL A 74 -5.73 -2.46 -8.73
C VAL A 74 -6.50 -1.16 -8.48
N ARG A 75 -6.28 -0.14 -9.31
CA ARG A 75 -7.03 1.12 -9.22
C ARG A 75 -8.53 0.88 -9.39
N ASN A 76 -8.94 0.12 -10.40
CA ASN A 76 -10.35 -0.18 -10.63
C ASN A 76 -10.94 -0.97 -9.45
N GLN A 77 -10.21 -1.95 -8.93
CA GLN A 77 -10.64 -2.71 -7.76
C GLN A 77 -10.80 -1.82 -6.51
N LEU A 78 -9.91 -0.83 -6.33
CA LEU A 78 -10.01 0.12 -5.23
C LEU A 78 -11.28 0.98 -5.38
N VAL A 79 -11.57 1.46 -6.59
CA VAL A 79 -12.81 2.22 -6.89
C VAL A 79 -14.04 1.37 -6.54
N ASP A 80 -14.11 0.12 -7.00
CA ASP A 80 -15.23 -0.78 -6.72
C ASP A 80 -15.45 -1.01 -5.21
N VAL A 81 -14.35 -1.14 -4.44
CA VAL A 81 -14.42 -1.32 -2.99
C VAL A 81 -14.88 -0.03 -2.31
N CYS A 82 -14.35 1.12 -2.72
CA CYS A 82 -14.78 2.41 -2.20
C CYS A 82 -16.27 2.67 -2.44
N GLU A 83 -16.77 2.39 -3.65
CA GLU A 83 -18.20 2.53 -3.99
C GLU A 83 -19.08 1.63 -3.10
N LYS A 84 -18.68 0.37 -2.88
CA LYS A 84 -19.41 -0.54 -1.98
C LYS A 84 -19.46 -0.02 -0.55
N ILE A 85 -18.33 0.45 -0.02
CA ILE A 85 -18.26 0.99 1.34
C ILE A 85 -19.13 2.25 1.47
N GLN A 86 -19.13 3.13 0.45
CA GLN A 86 -19.99 4.32 0.44
C GLN A 86 -21.48 3.95 0.45
N LEU A 87 -21.90 2.97 -0.37
CA LEU A 87 -23.29 2.50 -0.36
C LEU A 87 -23.69 1.91 0.99
N GLN A 88 -22.81 1.09 1.60
CA GLN A 88 -23.04 0.55 2.93
C GLN A 88 -23.18 1.64 4.00
N ALA A 89 -22.34 2.69 3.94
CA ALA A 89 -22.42 3.82 4.85
C ALA A 89 -23.75 4.55 4.71
N LEU A 90 -24.21 4.83 3.48
CA LEU A 90 -25.49 5.48 3.22
C LEU A 90 -26.67 4.67 3.74
N ASP A 91 -26.65 3.35 3.61
CA ASP A 91 -27.73 2.51 4.10
C ASP A 91 -27.76 2.45 5.63
N ILE A 92 -26.59 2.46 6.28
CA ILE A 92 -26.49 2.60 7.75
C ILE A 92 -27.07 3.94 8.19
N GLU A 93 -26.73 5.05 7.51
CA GLU A 93 -27.25 6.37 7.82
C GLU A 93 -28.78 6.43 7.70
N LYS A 94 -29.36 5.88 6.62
CA LYS A 94 -30.82 5.79 6.45
C LYS A 94 -31.47 4.99 7.56
N PHE A 95 -30.89 3.85 7.92
CA PHE A 95 -31.43 3.00 8.98
C PHE A 95 -31.45 3.74 10.33
N ILE A 96 -30.38 4.49 10.63
CA ILE A 96 -30.32 5.33 11.83
C ILE A 96 -31.43 6.39 11.80
N GLN A 97 -31.57 7.13 10.69
CA GLN A 97 -32.59 8.18 10.54
C GLN A 97 -34.02 7.64 10.72
N GLN A 98 -34.33 6.51 10.08
CA GLN A 98 -35.64 5.86 10.21
C GLN A 98 -35.91 5.42 11.65
N THR A 99 -34.91 4.82 12.30
CA THR A 99 -35.04 4.36 13.69
C THR A 99 -35.28 5.52 14.65
N LEU A 100 -34.54 6.63 14.49
CA LEU A 100 -34.72 7.83 15.30
C LEU A 100 -36.10 8.45 15.09
N THR A 101 -36.51 8.61 13.83
CA THR A 101 -37.82 9.17 13.47
C THR A 101 -38.96 8.34 14.07
N ALA A 102 -38.90 7.01 13.93
CA ALA A 102 -39.91 6.11 14.49
C ALA A 102 -39.99 6.19 16.02
N LYS A 103 -38.85 6.34 16.70
CA LYS A 103 -38.83 6.52 18.16
C LYS A 103 -39.43 7.85 18.58
N GLU A 104 -39.13 8.93 17.86
CA GLU A 104 -39.65 10.26 18.15
C GLU A 104 -41.18 10.31 17.97
N GLN A 105 -41.70 9.74 16.89
CA GLN A 105 -43.15 9.61 16.66
C GLN A 105 -43.84 8.82 17.79
N LYS A 106 -43.23 7.72 18.25
CA LYS A 106 -43.78 6.91 19.34
C LYS A 106 -43.82 7.68 20.66
N LEU A 107 -42.82 8.52 20.95
CA LEU A 107 -42.81 9.38 22.13
C LEU A 107 -43.93 10.43 22.05
N GLN A 108 -44.07 11.10 20.91
CA GLN A 108 -45.12 12.11 20.68
C GLN A 108 -46.53 11.52 20.77
N ALA A 109 -46.75 10.28 20.33
CA ALA A 109 -48.04 9.60 20.43
C ALA A 109 -48.40 9.09 21.84
N SER A 110 -47.43 9.08 22.77
CA SER A 110 -47.60 8.64 24.15
C SER A 110 -47.68 9.79 25.17
N ALA A 111 -47.55 11.03 24.70
CA ALA A 111 -47.68 12.26 25.48
C ALA A 111 -49.10 12.84 25.36
#